data_AF-A0A7I7MPP1-F1
#
_entry.id   AF-A0A7I7MPP1-F1
#
_cell.length_a   1.000
_cell.length_b   1.000
_cell.length_c   1.000
_cell.angle_alpha   90.00
_cell.angle_beta   90.00
_cell.angle_gamma   90.00
#
_symmetry.space_group_name_H-M   'P 1'
#
loop_
_entity.id
_entity.type
_entity.pdbx_description
1 polymer ?
#
loop_
_entity_poly.entity_id
_entity_poly.type
_entity_poly.pdbx_seq_one_letter_code
_entity_poly.pdbx_strand_id
1 'polypeptide(L)' 'MDREDIARAESRRAAADETLRDLDKLLSDDDKRALRRYEVDLYDDSGLPR' A
#
# COMPACT_ATOMS: atom_id res chain seq x y z
N MET A 1 -2.50 26.69 2.63
CA MET A 1 -2.97 25.39 3.15
C MET A 1 -3.32 25.61 4.60
N ASP A 2 -4.59 25.40 4.97
CA ASP A 2 -5.05 25.56 6.33
C ASP A 2 -4.56 24.42 7.23
N ARG A 3 -4.31 24.71 8.51
CA ARG A 3 -3.87 23.71 9.49
C ARG A 3 -4.87 22.56 9.64
N GLU A 4 -6.16 22.83 9.45
CA GLU A 4 -7.20 21.81 9.43
C GLU A 4 -7.10 20.86 8.23
N ASP A 5 -6.67 21.36 7.07
CA ASP A 5 -6.49 20.52 5.89
C ASP A 5 -5.28 19.59 6.05
N ILE A 6 -4.22 20.07 6.68
CA ILE A 6 -3.04 19.25 7.03
C ILE A 6 -3.46 18.16 8.02
N ALA A 7 -4.15 18.51 9.11
CA ALA A 7 -4.60 17.54 10.10
C ALA A 7 -5.56 16.48 9.50
N ARG A 8 -6.45 16.89 8.60
CA ARG A 8 -7.35 15.97 7.88
C ARG A 8 -6.59 15.05 6.92
N ALA A 9 -5.58 15.56 6.22
CA ALA A 9 -4.73 14.77 5.34
C ALA A 9 -3.90 13.75 6.14
N GLU A 10 -3.34 14.15 7.27
CA GLU A 10 -2.59 13.27 8.17
C GLU A 10 -3.47 12.16 8.76
N SER A 11 -4.69 12.51 9.20
CA SER A 11 -5.65 11.53 9.71
C SER A 11 -6.05 10.49 8.63
N ARG A 12 -6.29 10.94 7.39
CA ARG A 12 -6.57 10.03 6.27
C ARG A 12 -5.39 9.13 5.95
N ARG A 13 -4.18 9.66 6.00
CA ARG A 13 -2.95 8.88 5.79
C ARG A 13 -2.80 7.82 6.88
N ALA A 14 -2.99 8.18 8.15
CA ALA A 14 -2.90 7.23 9.25
C ALA A 14 -3.93 6.09 9.13
N ALA A 15 -5.17 6.39 8.73
CA ALA A 15 -6.20 5.37 8.49
C ALA A 15 -5.87 4.46 7.31
N ALA A 16 -5.29 5.01 6.23
CA ALA A 16 -4.81 4.22 5.10
C ALA A 16 -3.66 3.30 5.50
N ASP A 17 -2.69 3.80 6.27
CA ASP A 17 -1.56 3.00 6.76
C ASP A 17 -2.02 1.86 7.70
N GLU A 18 -3.03 2.11 8.54
CA GLU A 18 -3.65 1.08 9.38
C GLU A 18 -4.35 0.00 8.54
N THR A 19 -5.13 0.41 7.55
CA THR A 19 -5.81 -0.52 6.63
C THR A 19 -4.80 -1.39 5.88
N LEU A 20 -3.71 -0.80 5.38
CA LEU A 20 -2.64 -1.54 4.71
C LEU A 20 -1.96 -2.55 5.63
N ARG A 21 -1.72 -2.20 6.90
CA ARG A 21 -1.17 -3.13 7.89
C ARG A 21 -2.11 -4.29 8.19
N ASP A 22 -3.41 -4.05 8.23
CA ASP A 22 -4.39 -5.11 8.46
C ASP A 22 -4.52 -6.03 7.26
N LEU A 23 -4.49 -5.48 6.04
CA LEU A 23 -4.40 -6.28 4.82
C LEU A 23 -3.10 -7.10 4.76
N ASP A 24 -1.98 -6.55 5.23
CA ASP A 24 -0.70 -7.27 5.28
C ASP A 24 -0.73 -8.49 6.21
N LYS A 25 -1.57 -8.47 7.26
CA LYS A 25 -1.79 -9.61 8.16
C LYS A 25 -2.67 -10.70 7.56
N LEU A 26 -3.48 -10.37 6.54
CA LEU A 26 -4.35 -11.35 5.88
C LEU A 26 -3.58 -12.27 4.93
N LEU A 27 -2.44 -11.81 4.43
CA LEU A 27 -1.61 -12.56 3.49
C LEU A 27 -0.52 -13.32 4.24
N SER A 28 -0.41 -14.62 3.99
CA SER A 28 0.73 -15.40 4.47
C SER A 28 2.01 -14.99 3.72
N ASP A 29 3.17 -15.36 4.26
CA ASP A 29 4.45 -15.12 3.58
C ASP A 29 4.51 -15.79 2.20
N ASP A 30 3.86 -16.95 2.04
CA ASP A 30 3.75 -17.64 0.76
C ASP A 30 2.85 -16.87 -0.22
N ASP A 31 1.74 -16.30 0.23
CA ASP A 31 0.88 -15.44 -0.60
C ASP A 31 1.63 -14.20 -1.07
N LYS A 32 2.37 -13.55 -0.17
CA LYS A 32 3.22 -12.39 -0.50
C LYS A 32 4.30 -12.75 -1.50
N ARG A 33 4.90 -13.93 -1.37
CA ARG A 33 5.92 -14.43 -2.29
C ARG A 33 5.33 -14.73 -3.68
N ALA A 34 4.11 -15.28 -3.74
CA ALA A 34 3.38 -15.51 -4.97
C ALA A 34 3.03 -14.18 -5.67
N LEU A 35 2.49 -13.20 -4.93
CA LEU A 35 2.14 -11.88 -5.46
C LEU A 35 3.35 -11.16 -6.08
N ARG A 36 4.49 -11.13 -5.37
CA ARG A 36 5.72 -10.50 -5.90
C ARG A 36 6.20 -11.15 -7.19
N ARG A 37 6.02 -12.46 -7.35
CA ARG A 37 6.41 -13.16 -8.59
C ARG A 37 5.56 -12.68 -9.77
N TYR A 38 4.28 -12.44 -9.57
CA TYR A 38 3.39 -11.94 -10.62
C TYR A 38 3.54 -10.43 -10.86
N GLU A 39 3.85 -9.63 -9.83
CA GLU A 39 4.05 -8.19 -9.97
C GLU A 39 5.21 -7.83 -10.89
N VAL A 40 6.32 -8.59 -10.86
CA VAL A 40 7.49 -8.34 -11.73
C VAL A 40 7.13 -8.43 -13.21
N ASP A 41 6.13 -9.25 -13.56
CA ASP A 41 5.65 -9.40 -14.93
C ASP A 41 4.65 -8.31 -15.32
N LEU A 42 3.99 -7.68 -14.34
CA LEU A 42 2.91 -6.69 -14.54
C LEU A 42 3.38 -5.24 -14.47
N TYR A 43 4.39 -4.95 -13.64
CA TYR A 43 4.85 -3.60 -13.37
C TYR A 43 6.36 -3.46 -13.70
N ASP A 44 6.77 -2.26 -14.09
CA ASP A 44 8.18 -1.90 -14.24
C ASP A 44 8.84 -1.60 -12.88
N ASP A 45 10.14 -1.33 -12.89
CA ASP A 45 10.89 -1.02 -11.67
C ASP A 45 10.42 0.29 -10.99
N SER A 46 9.63 1.10 -11.70
CA SER A 46 8.99 2.33 -11.23
C SER A 46 7.63 2.05 -10.54
N GLY A 47 7.16 0.80 -10.55
CA GLY A 47 5.82 0.42 -10.08
C GLY A 47 4.70 0.83 -11.02
N LEU A 48 5.01 1.17 -12.28
CA LEU A 48 4.02 1.50 -13.30
C LEU A 48 3.67 0.24 -14.11
N PRO A 49 2.41 0.08 -14.55
CA PRO A 49 2.06 -1.03 -15.42
C PRO A 49 2.96 -1.06 -16.65
N ARG A 50 3.49 -2.23 -17.00
CA ARG A 50 4.18 -2.43 -18.27
C ARG A 50 3.24 -2.29 -19.47
#